data_AF-A0A522MJ12-F1
#
_entry.id   AF-A0A522MJ12-F1
#
_cell.length_a   1.000
_cell.length_b   1.000
_cell.length_c   1.000
_cell.angle_alpha   90.00
_cell.angle_beta   90.00
_cell.angle_gamma   90.00
#
_symmetry.space_group_name_H-M   'P 1'
#
loop_
_entity.id
_entity.type
_entity.pdbx_description
1 polymer ?
#
loop_
_entity_poly.entity_id
_entity_poly.type
_entity_poly.pdbx_seq_one_letter_code
_entity_poly.pdbx_strand_id
1 'polypeptide(L)' 'MAASILALPTHPLDGLPLDSDLLLTLELEDLTLMPAKRIEEVIAGIPPGEMRGFFWGVLHMRNMLDACVGLLL' A
#
# COMPACT_ATOMS: atom_id res chain seq x y z
N MET A 1 -28.78 13.53 2.60
CA MET A 1 -28.06 13.19 3.84
C MET A 1 -26.66 13.76 3.72
N ALA A 2 -26.26 14.65 4.63
CA ALA A 2 -24.90 15.19 4.62
C ALA A 2 -23.96 14.12 5.20
N ALA A 3 -23.09 13.55 4.37
CA ALA A 3 -22.00 12.72 4.85
C ALA A 3 -21.09 13.61 5.70
N SER A 4 -20.84 13.21 6.94
CA SER A 4 -19.91 13.92 7.83
C SER A 4 -18.53 13.96 7.17
N ILE A 5 -17.91 15.14 7.08
CA ILE A 5 -16.52 15.30 6.61
C ILE A 5 -15.54 14.51 7.50
N LEU A 6 -15.94 14.18 8.74
CA LEU A 6 -15.17 13.33 9.66
C LEU A 6 -15.38 11.84 9.43
N ALA A 7 -16.34 11.44 8.58
CA ALA A 7 -16.45 10.07 8.09
C ALA A 7 -15.44 9.90 6.95
N LEU A 8 -14.16 10.05 7.26
CA LEU A 8 -13.10 9.63 6.36
C LEU A 8 -13.22 8.11 6.22
N PRO A 9 -13.16 7.57 4.99
CA PRO A 9 -13.03 6.13 4.80
C PRO A 9 -11.87 5.64 5.66
N THR A 10 -12.11 4.58 6.44
CA THR A 10 -11.06 3.91 7.20
C THR A 10 -9.94 3.54 6.24
N HIS A 11 -8.70 3.91 6.55
CA HIS A 11 -7.59 3.57 5.69
C HIS A 11 -7.50 2.04 5.62
N PRO A 12 -7.23 1.42 4.45
CA PRO A 12 -7.16 -0.05 4.33
C PRO A 12 -6.14 -0.71 5.27
N LEU A 13 -5.24 0.07 5.85
CA LEU A 13 -4.23 -0.35 6.82
C LEU A 13 -4.65 -0.21 8.29
N ASP A 14 -5.75 0.51 8.59
CA ASP A 14 -6.20 0.74 9.98
C ASP A 14 -6.61 -0.56 10.70
N GLY A 15 -6.86 -1.63 9.93
CA GLY A 15 -7.14 -2.96 10.45
C GLY A 15 -5.91 -3.83 10.70
N LEU A 16 -4.69 -3.33 10.49
CA LEU A 16 -3.48 -4.12 10.71
C LEU A 16 -3.24 -4.33 12.22
N PRO A 17 -2.95 -5.57 12.65
CA PRO A 17 -2.42 -5.82 13.98
C PRO A 17 -1.13 -5.02 14.21
N LEU A 18 -1.01 -4.43 15.40
CA LEU A 18 0.15 -3.64 15.82
C LEU A 18 1.47 -4.42 15.80
N ASP A 19 1.39 -5.74 15.92
CA ASP A 19 2.52 -6.68 15.90
C ASP A 19 2.71 -7.36 14.54
N SER A 20 2.00 -6.92 13.49
CA SER A 20 2.15 -7.52 12.17
C SER A 20 3.47 -7.10 11.51
N ASP A 21 4.20 -8.07 10.97
CA ASP A 21 5.41 -7.84 10.16
C ASP A 21 5.17 -6.84 9.02
N LEU A 22 3.95 -6.81 8.49
CA LEU A 22 3.52 -5.87 7.47
C LEU A 22 3.45 -4.43 8.00
N LEU A 23 2.87 -4.20 9.17
CA LEU A 23 2.85 -2.87 9.77
C LEU A 23 4.27 -2.36 10.04
N LEU A 24 5.13 -3.22 10.59
CA LEU A 24 6.55 -2.88 10.80
C LEU A 24 7.27 -2.53 9.50
N THR A 25 7.01 -3.27 8.42
CA THR A 25 7.58 -2.97 7.10
C THR A 25 7.12 -1.60 6.60
N LEU A 26 5.85 -1.25 6.80
CA LEU A 26 5.28 0.05 6.39
C LEU A 26 5.74 1.24 7.22
N GLU A 27 6.08 1.00 8.49
CA GLU A 27 6.65 2.04 9.36
C GLU A 27 8.12 2.32 9.02
N LEU A 28 8.86 1.31 8.54
CA LEU A 28 10.29 1.39 8.29
C LEU A 28 10.65 1.72 6.84
N GLU A 29 9.81 1.32 5.88
CA GLU A 29 10.06 1.46 4.45
C GLU A 29 9.02 2.38 3.81
N ASP A 30 9.49 3.36 3.03
CA ASP A 30 8.61 4.19 2.21
C ASP A 30 8.09 3.37 1.02
N LEU A 31 6.78 3.13 0.97
CA LEU A 31 6.12 2.39 -0.11
C LEU A 31 6.39 2.96 -1.51
N THR A 32 6.65 4.26 -1.62
CA THR A 32 6.96 4.91 -2.91
C THR A 32 8.39 4.65 -3.37
N LEU A 33 9.29 4.30 -2.45
CA LEU A 33 10.69 3.97 -2.72
C LEU A 33 10.97 2.46 -2.68
N MET A 34 10.06 1.68 -2.11
CA MET A 34 10.16 0.23 -1.98
C MET A 34 10.24 -0.43 -3.37
N PRO A 35 11.21 -1.34 -3.63
CA PRO A 35 11.34 -2.07 -4.89
C PRO A 35 10.02 -2.75 -5.30
N ALA A 36 9.65 -2.71 -6.59
CA ALA A 36 8.40 -3.28 -7.08
C ALA A 36 8.27 -4.78 -6.69
N LYS A 37 9.37 -5.52 -6.81
CA LYS A 37 9.47 -6.91 -6.37
C LYS A 37 9.18 -7.09 -4.88
N ARG A 38 9.61 -6.15 -4.03
CA ARG A 38 9.36 -6.20 -2.58
C ARG A 38 7.86 -5.96 -2.29
N ILE A 39 7.22 -5.05 -3.02
CA ILE A 39 5.77 -4.83 -2.94
C ILE A 39 5.01 -6.09 -3.39
N GLU A 40 5.45 -6.79 -4.44
CA GLU A 40 4.86 -8.06 -4.87
C GLU A 40 4.98 -9.16 -3.81
N GLU A 41 6.14 -9.27 -3.14
CA GLU A 41 6.36 -10.20 -2.01
C GLU A 41 5.39 -9.91 -0.86
N VAL A 42 5.21 -8.63 -0.53
CA VAL A 42 4.23 -8.18 0.48
C VAL A 42 2.81 -8.58 0.07
N ILE A 43 2.41 -8.30 -1.17
CA ILE A 43 1.08 -8.66 -1.70
C ILE A 43 0.81 -10.16 -1.61
N ALA A 44 1.83 -11.00 -1.89
CA ALA A 44 1.70 -12.44 -1.83
C ALA A 44 1.37 -12.95 -0.41
N GLY A 45 1.87 -12.26 0.62
CA GLY A 45 1.62 -12.58 2.04
C GLY A 45 0.27 -12.09 2.58
N ILE A 46 -0.41 -11.15 1.91
CA ILE A 46 -1.67 -10.56 2.38
C ILE A 46 -2.85 -11.40 1.89
N PRO A 47 -3.84 -11.78 2.73
CA PRO A 47 -5.04 -12.47 2.26
C PRO A 47 -5.86 -11.64 1.26
N PRO A 48 -6.68 -12.25 0.39
CA PRO A 48 -7.56 -11.51 -0.53
C PRO A 48 -8.48 -10.54 0.22
N GLY A 49 -8.61 -9.31 -0.25
CA GLY A 49 -9.44 -8.27 0.36
C GLY A 49 -9.01 -6.85 0.00
N GLU A 50 -9.61 -5.86 0.66
CA GLU A 50 -9.36 -4.43 0.42
C GLU A 50 -7.89 -4.06 0.61
N MET A 51 -7.24 -4.60 1.64
CA MET A 51 -5.81 -4.39 1.90
C MET A 51 -4.94 -4.88 0.74
N ARG A 52 -5.20 -6.07 0.21
CA ARG A 52 -4.47 -6.58 -0.97
C ARG A 52 -4.71 -5.67 -2.19
N GLY A 53 -5.95 -5.19 -2.36
CA GLY A 53 -6.29 -4.23 -3.41
C GLY A 53 -5.54 -2.90 -3.29
N PHE A 54 -5.37 -2.39 -2.07
CA PHE A 54 -4.59 -1.18 -1.78
C PHE A 54 -3.15 -1.32 -2.27
N PHE A 55 -2.46 -2.41 -1.91
CA PHE A 55 -1.07 -2.63 -2.33
C PHE A 55 -0.92 -2.85 -3.85
N TRP A 56 -1.89 -3.49 -4.50
CA TRP A 56 -1.93 -3.54 -5.96
C TRP A 56 -2.04 -2.15 -6.58
N GLY A 57 -2.84 -1.26 -6.00
CA GLY A 57 -2.95 0.14 -6.40
C GLY A 57 -1.62 0.89 -6.27
N VAL A 58 -0.90 0.69 -5.15
CA VAL A 58 0.44 1.26 -4.94
C VAL A 58 1.43 0.78 -6.00
N LEU A 59 1.50 -0.53 -6.25
CA LEU A 59 2.38 -1.11 -7.27
C LEU A 59 2.07 -0.56 -8.67
N HIS A 60 0.79 -0.42 -9.01
CA HIS A 60 0.38 0.13 -10.30
C HIS A 60 0.76 1.61 -10.45
N MET A 61 0.51 2.43 -9.40
CA MET A 61 0.92 3.84 -9.39
C MET A 61 2.43 3.98 -9.55
N ARG A 62 3.21 3.13 -8.87
CA ARG A 62 4.67 3.11 -9.00
C ARG A 62 5.09 2.78 -10.44
N ASN A 63 4.58 1.70 -11.01
CA ASN A 63 4.91 1.30 -12.38
C ASN A 63 4.55 2.41 -13.40
N MET A 64 3.44 3.13 -13.17
CA MET A 64 3.06 4.27 -13.99
C MET A 64 4.03 5.45 -13.83
N LEU A 65 4.44 5.77 -12.60
CA LEU A 65 5.44 6.81 -12.34
C LEU A 65 6.80 6.46 -12.96
N ASP A 66 7.25 5.22 -12.82
CA ASP A 66 8.51 4.74 -13.43
C ASP A 66 8.44 4.88 -14.97
N ALA A 67 7.31 4.51 -15.58
CA ALA A 67 7.09 4.65 -17.02
C ALA A 67 7.04 6.12 -17.49
N CYS A 68 6.47 7.02 -16.69
CA CYS A 68 6.32 8.43 -17.05
C CYS A 68 7.57 9.27 -16.80
N VAL A 69 8.32 8.95 -15.74
CA VAL A 69 9.41 9.81 -15.23
C VAL A 69 10.79 9.19 -15.52
N GLY A 70 10.85 7.92 -15.91
CA GLY A 70 12.11 7.22 -16.14
C GLY A 70 12.95 7.06 -14.87
N LEU A 71 12.31 7.12 -13.70
CA LEU A 71 12.94 6.85 -12.41
C LEU A 71 13.33 5.37 -12.37
N LEU A 72 14.55 5.08 -12.83
CA LEU A 72 15.24 3.82 -12.52
C LEU A 72 15.66 3.88 -11.04
N LEU A 73 14.73 3.55 -10.14
CA LEU A 73 15.06 3.16 -8.76
C LEU A 73 15.19 1.63 -8.68
#